data_AF-A0A1W9RN00-F1
#
_entry.id   AF-A0A1W9RN00-F1
#
_cell.length_a   1.000
_cell.length_b   1.000
_cell.length_c   1.000
_cell.angle_alpha   90.00
_cell.angle_beta   90.00
_cell.angle_gamma   90.00
#
_symmetry.space_group_name_H-M   'P 1'
#
loop_
_entity.id
_entity.type
_entity.pdbx_description
1 polymer ?
#
loop_
_entity_poly.entity_id
_entity_poly.type
_entity_poly.pdbx_seq_one_letter_code
_entity_poly.pdbx_strand_id
1 'polypeptide(L)'
;MTEKKTAVVALGGNAITREFEEGNIFQQFANTRRSLVGVLELIKRGYQIALTHGNGPQVGNYLIRVEESRRVVTPIPLGIMVADLMGGMGYMIAQSLQNKLIRNKIDR
;
A
#
# COMPACT_ATOMS: atom_id res chain seq x y z
N MET A 1 20.61 -2.40 -26.75
CA MET A 1 19.44 -2.52 -25.84
C MET A 1 18.94 -1.12 -25.57
N THR A 2 17.66 -0.82 -25.81
CA THR A 2 17.08 0.47 -25.41
C THR A 2 17.08 0.57 -23.89
N GLU A 3 17.59 1.68 -23.36
CA GLU A 3 17.70 1.94 -21.93
C GLU A 3 16.30 1.95 -21.30
N LYS A 4 16.08 1.12 -20.26
CA LYS A 4 14.80 1.05 -19.57
C LYS A 4 14.64 2.28 -18.68
N LYS A 5 13.60 3.08 -18.91
CA LYS A 5 13.29 4.26 -18.09
C LYS A 5 12.89 3.85 -16.67
N THR A 6 13.32 4.60 -15.66
CA THR A 6 12.98 4.36 -14.25
C THR A 6 11.97 5.40 -13.75
N ALA A 7 10.98 4.95 -12.98
CA ALA A 7 10.00 5.80 -12.31
C ALA A 7 9.88 5.43 -10.83
N VAL A 8 9.85 6.44 -9.96
CA VAL A 8 9.48 6.28 -8.55
C VAL A 8 8.05 6.79 -8.41
N VAL A 9 7.15 5.91 -7.96
CA VAL A 9 5.72 6.21 -7.86
C VAL A 9 5.30 6.17 -6.39
N ALA A 10 4.87 7.32 -5.87
CA ALA A 10 4.35 7.43 -4.51
C ALA A 10 2.81 7.32 -4.52
N LEU A 11 2.29 6.26 -3.90
CA LEU A 11 0.86 6.10 -3.65
C LEU A 11 0.44 7.04 -2.52
N GLY A 12 -0.38 8.05 -2.84
CA GLY A 12 -0.89 9.02 -1.86
C GLY A 12 -1.89 8.41 -0.86
N GLY A 13 -2.28 9.15 0.18
CA GLY A 13 -3.23 8.67 1.21
C GLY A 13 -4.56 8.17 0.63
N ASN A 14 -5.11 8.91 -0.34
CA ASN A 14 -6.35 8.57 -1.07
C ASN A 14 -6.23 7.31 -1.94
N ALA A 15 -5.01 6.80 -2.15
CA ALA A 15 -4.78 5.58 -2.89
C ALA A 15 -5.16 4.32 -2.08
N ILE A 16 -5.24 4.44 -0.75
CA ILE A 16 -5.50 3.34 0.19
C ILE A 16 -6.74 3.64 1.03
N THR A 17 -6.88 4.84 1.59
CA THR A 17 -8.04 5.24 2.40
C THR A 17 -8.60 6.57 1.88
N ARG A 18 -9.92 6.64 1.66
CA ARG A 18 -10.59 7.84 1.16
C ARG A 18 -11.34 8.56 2.28
N GLU A 19 -11.53 9.87 2.10
CA GLU A 19 -12.06 10.81 3.11
C GLU A 19 -13.48 10.48 3.63
N PHE A 20 -14.23 9.62 2.94
CA PHE A 20 -15.62 9.25 3.30
C PHE A 20 -15.82 7.73 3.42
N GLU A 21 -14.75 6.98 3.64
CA GLU A 21 -14.81 5.53 3.86
C GLU A 21 -14.50 5.20 5.32
N GLU A 22 -15.11 4.12 5.83
CA GLU A 22 -14.79 3.54 7.14
C GLU A 22 -13.29 3.17 7.24
N GLY A 23 -12.65 2.88 6.11
CA GLY A 23 -11.25 2.49 6.05
C GLY A 23 -11.02 1.04 6.46
N ASN A 24 -12.06 0.19 6.38
CA ASN A 24 -11.92 -1.23 6.66
C ASN A 24 -11.00 -1.92 5.62
N ILE A 25 -10.54 -3.13 5.94
CA ILE A 25 -9.53 -3.82 5.12
C ILE A 25 -10.03 -4.08 3.69
N PHE A 26 -11.32 -4.36 3.50
CA PHE A 26 -11.90 -4.60 2.18
C PHE A 26 -11.84 -3.34 1.30
N GLN A 27 -12.16 -2.18 1.88
CA GLN A 27 -12.05 -0.88 1.21
C GLN A 27 -10.60 -0.55 0.88
N GLN A 28 -9.66 -0.77 1.81
CA GLN A 28 -8.23 -0.54 1.57
C GLN A 28 -7.69 -1.38 0.40
N PHE A 29 -8.06 -2.66 0.34
CA PHE A 29 -7.72 -3.53 -0.78
C PHE A 29 -8.38 -3.07 -2.09
N ALA A 30 -9.64 -2.65 -2.06
CA ALA A 30 -10.35 -2.15 -3.24
C ALA A 30 -9.71 -0.89 -3.82
N ASN A 31 -9.35 0.06 -2.95
CA ASN A 31 -8.65 1.28 -3.33
C ASN A 31 -7.27 0.99 -3.86
N THR A 32 -6.50 0.12 -3.20
CA THR A 32 -5.16 -0.28 -3.66
C THR A 32 -5.22 -0.85 -5.08
N ARG A 33 -6.15 -1.78 -5.36
CA ARG A 33 -6.34 -2.33 -6.71
C ARG A 33 -6.66 -1.27 -7.76
N ARG A 34 -7.46 -0.27 -7.40
CA ARG A 34 -7.83 0.85 -8.29
C ARG A 34 -6.62 1.75 -8.57
N SER A 35 -5.86 2.10 -7.54
CA SER A 35 -4.68 2.96 -7.63
C SER A 35 -3.57 2.37 -8.49
N LEU A 36 -3.44 1.04 -8.52
CA LEU A 36 -2.46 0.33 -9.34
C LEU A 36 -2.75 0.32 -10.85
N VAL A 37 -3.88 0.90 -11.30
CA VAL A 37 -4.15 1.06 -12.75
C VAL A 37 -3.06 1.88 -13.44
N GLY A 38 -2.69 3.05 -12.88
CA GLY A 38 -1.65 3.90 -13.47
C GLY A 38 -0.27 3.23 -13.46
N VAL A 39 0.04 2.47 -12.40
CA VAL A 39 1.28 1.69 -12.29
C VAL A 39 1.37 0.65 -13.40
N LEU A 40 0.28 -0.09 -13.67
CA LEU A 40 0.25 -1.07 -14.74
C LEU A 40 0.55 -0.46 -16.11
N GLU A 41 0.06 0.75 -16.38
CA GLU A 41 0.31 1.45 -17.64
C GLU A 41 1.79 1.85 -17.80
N LEU A 42 2.45 2.24 -16.71
CA LEU A 42 3.90 2.46 -16.71
C LEU A 42 4.66 1.15 -16.98
N ILE A 43 4.23 0.04 -16.37
CA ILE A 43 4.83 -1.28 -16.60
C ILE A 43 4.72 -1.68 -18.07
N LYS A 44 3.54 -1.52 -18.69
CA LYS A 44 3.31 -1.82 -20.12
C LYS A 44 4.18 -0.97 -21.05
N ARG A 45 4.53 0.25 -20.65
CA ARG A 45 5.44 1.15 -21.37
C ARG A 45 6.92 0.81 -21.14
N GLY A 46 7.24 -0.25 -20.41
CA GLY A 46 8.60 -0.74 -20.20
C GLY A 46 9.36 -0.10 -19.03
N TYR A 47 8.68 0.66 -18.15
CA TYR A 47 9.35 1.32 -17.02
C TYR A 47 9.83 0.32 -15.96
N GLN A 48 10.99 0.59 -15.37
CA GLN A 48 11.39 0.09 -14.06
C GLN A 48 10.71 0.94 -12.98
N ILE A 49 10.04 0.31 -12.01
CA ILE A 49 9.21 1.02 -11.04
C ILE A 49 9.67 0.72 -9.63
N ALA A 50 9.91 1.77 -8.85
CA ALA A 50 9.92 1.70 -7.39
C ALA A 50 8.60 2.27 -6.87
N LEU A 51 7.89 1.51 -6.05
CA LEU A 51 6.63 1.94 -5.42
C LEU A 51 6.88 2.34 -3.98
N THR A 52 6.36 3.50 -3.58
CA THR A 52 6.29 3.95 -2.19
C THR A 52 4.85 4.26 -1.82
N HIS A 53 4.55 4.41 -0.54
CA HIS A 53 3.22 4.80 -0.08
C HIS A 53 3.31 5.59 1.23
N GLY A 54 2.28 6.39 1.50
CA GLY A 54 2.04 6.94 2.83
C GLY A 54 1.35 5.92 3.75
N ASN A 55 1.32 6.19 5.05
CA ASN A 55 0.69 5.33 6.06
C ASN A 55 -0.09 6.10 7.15
N GLY A 56 -0.29 7.41 7.00
CA GLY A 56 -0.86 8.29 8.04
C GLY A 56 -2.17 7.77 8.64
N PRO A 57 -3.21 7.51 7.83
CA PRO A 57 -4.47 6.95 8.33
C PRO A 57 -4.30 5.59 9.02
N GLN A 58 -3.43 4.73 8.47
CA GLN A 58 -3.22 3.37 8.97
C GLN A 58 -2.47 3.36 10.31
N VAL A 59 -1.45 4.20 10.46
CA VAL A 59 -0.71 4.33 11.72
C VAL A 59 -1.53 5.03 12.79
N GLY A 60 -2.38 6.00 12.41
CA GLY A 60 -3.35 6.61 13.32
C GLY A 60 -4.31 5.56 13.92
N ASN A 61 -4.89 4.71 13.07
CA ASN A 61 -5.76 3.62 13.53
C ASN A 61 -5.02 2.59 14.39
N TYR A 62 -3.75 2.29 14.09
CA TYR A 62 -2.96 1.37 14.91
C TYR A 62 -2.64 2.00 16.27
N LEU A 63 -2.28 3.28 16.32
CA LEU A 63 -2.06 4.00 17.58
C LEU A 63 -3.30 3.97 18.48
N ILE A 64 -4.49 4.19 17.92
CA ILE A 64 -5.75 4.06 18.67
C ILE A 64 -5.88 2.65 19.28
N ARG A 65 -5.62 1.59 18.51
CA ARG A 65 -5.68 0.20 19.03
C ARG A 65 -4.67 -0.04 20.15
N VAL A 66 -3.47 0.52 20.06
CA VAL A 66 -2.44 0.41 21.11
C VAL A 66 -2.91 1.13 22.37
N GLU A 67 -3.43 2.34 22.26
CA GLU A 67 -3.92 3.10 23.41
C GLU A 67 -5.14 2.43 24.08
N GLU A 68 -6.10 1.92 23.30
CA GLU A 68 -7.28 1.21 23.83
C GLU A 68 -6.91 -0.11 24.52
N SER A 69 -5.84 -0.78 24.08
CA SER A 69 -5.39 -2.07 24.63
C SER A 69 -4.32 -1.97 25.72
N ARG A 70 -3.84 -0.77 26.06
CA ARG A 70 -2.71 -0.55 26.99
C ARG A 70 -2.84 -1.14 28.38
N ARG A 71 -4.06 -1.46 28.83
CA ARG A 71 -4.33 -2.09 30.14
C ARG A 71 -4.24 -3.62 30.10
N VAL A 72 -4.24 -4.20 28.89
CA VAL A 72 -4.24 -5.65 28.64
C VAL A 72 -2.92 -6.10 28.03
N VAL A 73 -2.32 -5.27 27.16
CA VAL A 73 -1.07 -5.55 26.44
C VAL A 73 -0.13 -4.35 26.54
N THR A 74 1.17 -4.61 26.68
CA THR A 74 2.19 -3.56 26.74
C THR A 74 2.19 -2.72 25.45
N PRO A 75 2.15 -1.39 25.55
CA PRO A 75 2.19 -0.53 24.37
C PRO A 75 3.54 -0.61 23.66
N ILE A 76 3.52 -0.52 22.33
CA ILE A 76 4.71 -0.44 21.49
C ILE A 76 4.93 1.00 21.04
N PRO A 77 6.18 1.44 20.79
CA PRO A 77 6.45 2.80 20.34
C PRO A 77 6.07 3.00 18.86
N LEU A 78 5.76 4.25 18.47
CA LEU A 78 5.25 4.60 17.14
C LEU A 78 6.12 4.07 16.00
N GLY A 79 7.45 4.10 16.13
CA GLY A 79 8.36 3.58 15.11
C GLY A 79 8.18 2.07 14.83
N ILE A 80 7.83 1.29 15.85
CA ILE A 80 7.55 -0.15 15.70
C ILE A 80 6.17 -0.36 15.07
N MET A 81 5.16 0.44 15.43
CA MET A 81 3.85 0.41 14.76
C MET A 81 3.97 0.68 13.26
N VAL A 82 4.82 1.63 12.87
CA VAL A 82 5.11 1.92 11.46
C VAL A 82 5.73 0.70 10.78
N ALA A 83 6.74 0.09 11.40
CA ALA A 83 7.43 -1.08 10.85
C ALA A 83 6.47 -2.28 10.63
N ASP A 84 5.64 -2.60 11.62
CA ASP A 84 4.59 -3.63 11.53
C ASP A 84 3.64 -3.36 10.35
N LEU A 85 3.21 -2.10 10.20
CA LEU A 85 2.31 -1.70 9.11
C LEU A 85 2.96 -1.81 7.73
N MET A 86 4.27 -1.58 7.60
CA MET A 86 4.94 -1.76 6.31
C MET A 86 4.82 -3.19 5.79
N GLY A 87 4.83 -4.19 6.68
CA GLY A 87 4.60 -5.58 6.30
C GLY A 87 3.20 -5.81 5.75
N GLY A 88 2.16 -5.40 6.49
CA GLY A 88 0.77 -5.57 6.07
C GLY A 88 0.39 -4.77 4.81
N MET A 89 0.82 -3.51 4.74
CA MET A 89 0.57 -2.65 3.58
C MET A 89 1.37 -3.11 2.35
N GLY A 90 2.63 -3.50 2.55
CA GLY A 90 3.48 -4.06 1.50
C GLY A 90 2.88 -5.33 0.90
N TYR A 91 2.36 -6.23 1.74
CA TYR A 91 1.60 -7.40 1.29
C TYR A 91 0.39 -7.02 0.44
N MET A 92 -0.46 -6.11 0.92
CA MET A 92 -1.66 -5.67 0.21
C MET A 92 -1.33 -5.09 -1.17
N ILE A 93 -0.29 -4.25 -1.26
CA ILE A 93 0.15 -3.63 -2.51
C ILE A 93 0.74 -4.68 -3.46
N ALA A 94 1.67 -5.50 -2.98
CA ALA A 94 2.35 -6.52 -3.78
C ALA A 94 1.37 -7.56 -4.33
N GLN A 95 0.50 -8.10 -3.47
CA GLN A 95 -0.53 -9.06 -3.87
C GLN A 95 -1.49 -8.45 -4.91
N SER A 96 -1.92 -7.20 -4.70
CA SER A 96 -2.82 -6.51 -5.63
C SER A 96 -2.17 -6.26 -7.00
N LEU A 97 -0.88 -5.92 -7.01
CA LEU A 97 -0.12 -5.71 -8.24
C LEU A 97 0.12 -7.04 -8.97
N GLN A 98 0.57 -8.08 -8.27
CA GLN A 98 0.81 -9.40 -8.83
C GLN A 98 -0.45 -9.96 -9.49
N ASN A 99 -1.59 -9.90 -8.80
CA ASN A 99 -2.88 -10.29 -9.35
C ASN A 99 -3.24 -9.52 -10.64
N LYS A 100 -2.90 -8.23 -10.70
CA LYS A 100 -3.14 -7.39 -11.88
C LYS A 100 -2.20 -7.76 -13.02
N LEU A 101 -0.93 -8.08 -12.77
CA LEU A 101 0.03 -8.56 -13.77
C LEU A 101 -0.41 -9.89 -14.37
N ILE A 102 -0.77 -10.86 -13.53
CA ILE A 102 -1.26 -12.19 -13.95
C ILE A 102 -2.49 -12.04 -14.87
N ARG A 103 -3.48 -11.24 -14.47
CA ARG A 103 -4.70 -10.99 -15.28
C ARG A 103 -4.41 -10.33 -16.62
N ASN A 104 -3.30 -9.59 -16.74
CA ASN A 104 -2.87 -8.95 -17.98
C ASN A 104 -1.83 -9.77 -18.75
N LYS A 105 -1.52 -11.00 -18.31
CA LYS A 105 -0.50 -11.88 -18.91
C LYS A 105 0.87 -11.20 -19.03
N ILE A 106 1.22 -10.37 -18.05
CA ILE A 106 2.53 -9.71 -17.97
C ILE A 106 3.40 -10.55 -17.06
N ASP A 107 4.47 -11.11 -17.61
CA ASP A 107 5.49 -11.84 -16.86
C ASP A 107 6.59 -10.87 -16.41
N ARG A 108 6.65 -10.62 -15.10
CA ARG A 108 7.56 -9.68 -14.46
C ARG A 108 7.80 -10.05 -13.00
#